data_AF-A0A539E0H9-F1
#
_entry.id   AF-A0A539E0H9-F1
#
_cell.length_a   1.000
_cell.length_b   1.000
_cell.length_c   1.000
_cell.angle_alpha   90.00
_cell.angle_beta   90.00
_cell.angle_gamma   90.00
#
_symmetry.space_group_name_H-M   'P 1'
#
loop_
_entity.id
_entity.type
_entity.pdbx_description
1 polymer ?
#
loop_
_entity_poly.entity_id
_entity_poly.type
_entity_poly.pdbx_seq_one_letter_code
_entity_poly.pdbx_strand_id
1 'polypeptide(L)'
;MSGDTLSDLLRAVRLRGAIFYHIEGAAPWVAEAPPAREIIPGIMPGVEHMIEFHGIVKGSCWAAMTGESPTRLEEGDVILFPQGDAHVISSAPAMRGSKVDRSLYFAPRPPQLPFALSMRDAEMTTVRLEGGGRDRTTIVCGFLGLDVRPFNPLLAALPRVLHVPGKVLGADSWVTGFLRTVVHESNERRPGGEAVLERMSEMLFVEVLRRHVDSLPAEQTGWLAGMRDPAVGRALSLLHERPSAPWTLERLGE
;
A
#
# COMPACT_ATOMS: atom_id res chain seq x y z
N MET A 1 19.95 24.78 4.25
CA MET A 1 19.37 23.51 4.74
C MET A 1 18.89 22.77 3.51
N SER A 2 19.43 21.58 3.21
CA SER A 2 18.90 20.75 2.11
C SER A 2 17.46 20.36 2.49
N GLY A 3 16.50 20.65 1.62
CA GLY A 3 15.10 20.29 1.85
C GLY A 3 14.92 18.77 1.86
N ASP A 4 14.01 18.27 2.69
CA ASP A 4 13.54 16.90 2.63
C ASP A 4 12.43 16.80 1.58
N THR A 5 12.85 16.47 0.37
CA THR A 5 12.03 16.49 -0.85
C THR A 5 10.95 15.43 -0.86
N LEU A 6 11.23 14.29 -0.22
CA LEU A 6 10.24 13.24 -0.01
C LEU A 6 9.17 13.72 0.98
N SER A 7 9.54 14.36 2.07
CA SER A 7 8.56 14.95 2.99
C SER A 7 7.71 16.04 2.32
N ASP A 8 8.29 16.88 1.47
CA ASP A 8 7.54 17.92 0.75
C ASP A 8 6.58 17.32 -0.28
N LEU A 9 6.99 16.28 -0.99
CA LEU A 9 6.11 15.50 -1.85
C LEU A 9 4.94 14.90 -1.06
N LEU A 10 5.24 14.22 0.05
CA LEU A 10 4.23 13.54 0.86
C LEU A 10 3.25 14.53 1.49
N ARG A 11 3.64 15.80 1.66
CA ARG A 11 2.71 16.88 2.02
C ARG A 11 1.80 17.30 0.85
N ALA A 12 2.29 17.23 -0.37
CA ALA A 12 1.50 17.53 -1.57
C ALA A 12 0.56 16.39 -1.97
N VAL A 13 1.00 15.14 -1.76
CA VAL A 13 0.18 13.94 -1.99
C VAL A 13 -0.74 13.73 -0.79
N ARG A 14 -2.03 13.96 -1.00
CA ARG A 14 -3.04 13.71 0.04
C ARG A 14 -3.40 12.23 0.06
N LEU A 15 -2.95 11.54 1.09
CA LEU A 15 -3.46 10.22 1.45
C LEU A 15 -4.86 10.39 2.07
N ARG A 16 -5.84 9.66 1.56
CA ARG A 16 -7.25 9.76 1.94
C ARG A 16 -7.70 8.46 2.58
N GLY A 17 -7.35 8.33 3.86
CA GLY A 17 -7.75 7.20 4.68
C GLY A 17 -7.06 5.89 4.29
N ALA A 18 -7.24 4.90 5.15
CA ALA A 18 -6.83 3.55 4.88
C ALA A 18 -7.81 2.55 5.48
N ILE A 19 -7.84 1.34 4.94
CA ILE A 19 -8.71 0.26 5.42
C ILE A 19 -7.84 -0.95 5.63
N PHE A 20 -8.06 -1.65 6.74
CA PHE A 20 -7.37 -2.90 7.02
C PHE A 20 -8.34 -4.05 7.16
N TYR A 21 -7.85 -5.20 6.71
CA TYR A 21 -8.36 -6.51 7.02
C TYR A 21 -7.18 -7.47 7.06
N HIS A 22 -7.36 -8.67 7.58
CA HIS A 22 -6.32 -9.68 7.51
C HIS A 22 -6.86 -11.00 6.99
N ILE A 23 -6.02 -11.70 6.25
CA ILE A 23 -6.30 -13.04 5.72
C ILE A 23 -5.57 -14.05 6.60
N GLU A 24 -6.30 -15.06 7.05
CA GLU A 24 -5.75 -16.28 7.64
C GLU A 24 -6.02 -17.43 6.66
N GLY A 25 -4.97 -17.89 5.98
CA GLY A 25 -5.07 -18.97 4.99
C GLY A 25 -4.42 -20.25 5.48
N ALA A 26 -5.15 -21.37 5.43
CA ALA A 26 -4.59 -22.72 5.59
C ALA A 26 -4.53 -23.39 4.20
N ALA A 27 -3.34 -23.77 3.73
CA ALA A 27 -3.14 -24.22 2.35
C ALA A 27 -4.02 -25.44 1.99
N PRO A 28 -4.47 -25.61 0.74
CA PRO A 28 -4.40 -24.65 -0.37
C PRO A 28 -5.45 -23.52 -0.24
N TRP A 29 -5.04 -22.29 -0.50
CA TRP A 29 -5.93 -21.13 -0.54
C TRP A 29 -5.53 -20.12 -1.62
N VAL A 30 -6.50 -19.33 -2.07
CA VAL A 30 -6.31 -18.25 -3.04
C VAL A 30 -7.28 -17.11 -2.72
N ALA A 31 -6.79 -15.88 -2.80
CA ALA A 31 -7.56 -14.65 -2.74
C ALA A 31 -7.22 -13.81 -3.98
N GLU A 32 -8.25 -13.42 -4.74
CA GLU A 32 -8.09 -12.53 -5.90
C GLU A 32 -8.73 -11.17 -5.62
N ALA A 33 -7.95 -10.12 -5.81
CA ALA A 33 -8.42 -8.75 -5.75
C ALA A 33 -8.77 -8.26 -7.17
N PRO A 34 -9.98 -7.69 -7.37
CA PRO A 34 -10.33 -7.06 -8.65
C PRO A 34 -9.55 -5.76 -8.83
N PRO A 35 -9.55 -5.15 -10.04
CA PRO A 35 -8.97 -3.83 -10.22
C PRO A 35 -9.61 -2.82 -9.26
N ALA A 36 -8.79 -2.02 -8.57
CA ALA A 36 -9.21 -1.08 -7.54
C ALA A 36 -10.34 -0.15 -8.03
N ARG A 37 -10.24 0.34 -9.27
CA ARG A 37 -11.27 1.19 -9.91
C ARG A 37 -12.70 0.62 -9.88
N GLU A 38 -12.84 -0.70 -9.79
CA GLU A 38 -14.15 -1.37 -9.75
C GLU A 38 -14.75 -1.40 -8.34
N ILE A 39 -13.91 -1.28 -7.31
CA ILE A 39 -14.28 -1.44 -5.90
C ILE A 39 -14.14 -0.15 -5.08
N ILE A 40 -13.36 0.84 -5.54
CA ILE A 40 -13.22 2.17 -4.89
C ILE A 40 -14.57 2.78 -4.47
N PRO A 41 -15.62 2.83 -5.31
CA PRO A 41 -16.88 3.45 -4.91
C PRO A 41 -17.57 2.77 -3.72
N GLY A 42 -17.32 1.46 -3.53
CA GLY A 42 -17.85 0.69 -2.41
C GLY A 42 -16.99 0.80 -1.17
N ILE A 43 -15.67 1.00 -1.32
CA ILE A 43 -14.68 0.93 -0.25
C ILE A 43 -14.32 2.33 0.29
N MET A 44 -14.02 3.27 -0.60
CA MET A 44 -13.59 4.63 -0.28
C MET A 44 -14.33 5.65 -1.17
N PRO A 45 -15.60 5.95 -0.89
CA PRO A 45 -16.37 6.91 -1.67
C PRO A 45 -15.69 8.29 -1.72
N GLY A 46 -15.52 8.84 -2.91
CA GLY A 46 -14.90 10.15 -3.12
C GLY A 46 -13.36 10.14 -3.15
N VAL A 47 -12.74 8.98 -3.02
CA VAL A 47 -11.32 8.78 -3.37
C VAL A 47 -11.21 8.52 -4.87
N GLU A 48 -10.20 9.11 -5.50
CA GLU A 48 -10.01 9.02 -6.95
C GLU A 48 -9.14 7.82 -7.35
N HIS A 49 -8.18 7.46 -6.50
CA HIS A 49 -7.26 6.35 -6.73
C HIS A 49 -6.98 5.58 -5.43
N MET A 50 -6.79 4.28 -5.54
CA MET A 50 -6.58 3.41 -4.38
C MET A 50 -5.46 2.42 -4.65
N ILE A 51 -4.50 2.39 -3.73
CA ILE A 51 -3.40 1.43 -3.69
C ILE A 51 -3.82 0.29 -2.76
N GLU A 52 -3.60 -0.94 -3.20
CA GLU A 52 -3.72 -2.10 -2.32
C GLU A 52 -2.34 -2.58 -1.90
N PHE A 53 -2.22 -3.01 -0.64
CA PHE A 53 -0.98 -3.53 -0.08
C PHE A 53 -1.23 -4.78 0.76
N HIS A 54 -0.18 -5.60 0.88
CA HIS A 54 -0.16 -6.81 1.68
C HIS A 54 1.15 -6.90 2.45
N GLY A 55 1.05 -7.07 3.76
CA GLY A 55 2.18 -7.34 4.65
C GLY A 55 2.09 -8.75 5.22
N ILE A 56 3.15 -9.55 5.07
CA ILE A 56 3.17 -10.93 5.55
C ILE A 56 3.54 -10.93 7.04
N VAL A 57 2.56 -11.24 7.89
CA VAL A 57 2.75 -11.30 9.34
C VAL A 57 3.40 -12.60 9.76
N LYS A 58 3.02 -13.70 9.09
CA LYS A 58 3.49 -15.05 9.40
C LYS A 58 3.37 -15.96 8.19
N GLY A 59 4.36 -16.83 8.01
CA GLY A 59 4.38 -17.83 6.94
C GLY A 59 4.86 -17.26 5.61
N SER A 60 4.42 -17.86 4.52
CA SER A 60 4.78 -17.42 3.16
C SER A 60 3.60 -17.57 2.21
N CYS A 61 3.64 -16.84 1.10
CA CYS A 61 2.67 -16.96 0.02
C CYS A 61 3.26 -16.48 -1.31
N TRP A 62 2.42 -16.49 -2.35
CA TRP A 62 2.74 -16.00 -3.67
C TRP A 62 1.80 -14.87 -4.06
N ALA A 63 2.35 -13.80 -4.62
CA ALA A 63 1.60 -12.68 -5.17
C ALA A 63 1.87 -12.55 -6.67
N ALA A 64 0.83 -12.29 -7.47
CA ALA A 64 1.01 -12.04 -8.91
C ALA A 64 -0.06 -11.09 -9.45
N MET A 65 0.33 -10.20 -10.36
CA MET A 65 -0.65 -9.54 -11.23
C MET A 65 -1.05 -10.49 -12.36
N THR A 66 -2.23 -10.29 -12.93
CA THR A 66 -2.69 -11.12 -14.05
C THR A 66 -1.73 -11.01 -15.23
N GLY A 67 -1.12 -12.14 -15.62
CA GLY A 67 -0.19 -12.21 -16.75
C GLY A 67 1.28 -11.94 -16.39
N GLU A 68 1.59 -11.70 -15.11
CA GLU A 68 2.97 -11.51 -14.65
C GLU A 68 3.48 -12.70 -13.83
N SER A 69 4.81 -12.82 -13.72
CA SER A 69 5.46 -13.87 -12.94
C SER A 69 5.13 -13.72 -11.44
N PRO A 70 4.82 -14.82 -10.74
CA PRO A 70 4.51 -14.74 -9.32
C PRO A 70 5.75 -14.43 -8.49
N THR A 71 5.60 -13.49 -7.56
CA THR A 71 6.60 -13.13 -6.56
C THR A 71 6.33 -13.91 -5.28
N ARG A 72 7.36 -14.60 -4.77
CA ARG A 72 7.28 -15.26 -3.47
C ARG A 72 7.47 -14.24 -2.37
N LEU A 73 6.59 -14.28 -1.37
CA LEU A 73 6.60 -13.40 -0.21
C LEU A 73 6.83 -14.22 1.05
N GLU A 74 7.75 -13.74 1.88
CA GLU A 74 8.11 -14.35 3.16
C GLU A 74 7.66 -13.46 4.33
N GLU A 75 7.73 -13.99 5.56
CA GLU A 75 7.42 -13.22 6.76
C GLU A 75 8.21 -11.90 6.83
N GLY A 76 7.49 -10.81 7.08
CA GLY A 76 8.01 -9.45 7.11
C GLY A 76 8.03 -8.74 5.75
N ASP A 77 7.78 -9.45 4.64
CA ASP A 77 7.68 -8.81 3.32
C ASP A 77 6.45 -7.92 3.23
N VAL A 78 6.59 -6.82 2.51
CA VAL A 78 5.49 -5.92 2.15
C VAL A 78 5.45 -5.77 0.63
N ILE A 79 4.27 -5.92 0.04
CA ILE A 79 4.03 -5.70 -1.39
C ILE A 79 2.90 -4.69 -1.58
N LEU A 80 3.09 -3.74 -2.49
CA LEU A 80 2.10 -2.76 -2.92
C LEU A 80 1.79 -2.94 -4.39
N PHE A 81 0.55 -2.60 -4.76
CA PHE A 81 0.08 -2.46 -6.14
C PHE A 81 -0.30 -1.00 -6.41
N PRO A 82 0.68 -0.10 -6.66
CA PRO A 82 0.43 1.33 -6.75
C PRO A 82 -0.64 1.71 -7.77
N GLN A 83 -0.75 1.01 -8.89
CA GLN A 83 -1.74 1.35 -9.94
C GLN A 83 -3.14 0.76 -9.67
N GLY A 84 -3.33 0.06 -8.55
CA GLY A 84 -4.61 -0.59 -8.24
C GLY A 84 -4.97 -1.72 -9.21
N ASP A 85 -3.96 -2.38 -9.75
CA ASP A 85 -4.11 -3.49 -10.69
C ASP A 85 -4.68 -4.75 -10.01
N ALA A 86 -5.45 -5.54 -10.78
CA ALA A 86 -5.94 -6.83 -10.31
C ALA A 86 -4.78 -7.79 -10.05
N HIS A 87 -4.85 -8.47 -8.91
CA HIS A 87 -3.79 -9.38 -8.47
C HIS A 87 -4.35 -10.52 -7.65
N VAL A 88 -3.52 -11.54 -7.46
CA VAL A 88 -3.80 -12.74 -6.69
C VAL A 88 -2.77 -12.89 -5.59
N ILE A 89 -3.22 -13.29 -4.40
CA ILE A 89 -2.40 -13.79 -3.31
C ILE A 89 -2.80 -15.24 -3.05
N SER A 90 -1.84 -16.17 -2.92
CA SER A 90 -2.14 -17.61 -2.85
C SER A 90 -1.08 -18.43 -2.14
N SER A 91 -1.45 -19.63 -1.67
CA SER A 91 -0.52 -20.57 -1.02
C SER A 91 0.49 -21.23 -1.97
N ALA A 92 0.21 -21.24 -3.28
CA ALA A 92 1.07 -21.87 -4.29
C ALA A 92 1.06 -21.03 -5.59
N PRO A 93 2.13 -21.07 -6.39
CA PRO A 93 2.21 -20.25 -7.59
C PRO A 93 1.13 -20.65 -8.60
N ALA A 94 0.67 -19.67 -9.39
CA ALA A 94 -0.32 -19.84 -10.45
C ALA A 94 -1.71 -20.35 -10.02
N MET A 95 -2.04 -20.35 -8.72
CA MET A 95 -3.41 -20.59 -8.27
C MET A 95 -4.32 -19.43 -8.70
N ARG A 96 -5.58 -19.77 -9.02
CA ARG A 96 -6.63 -18.81 -9.38
C ARG A 96 -7.93 -19.15 -8.67
N GLY A 97 -8.64 -18.14 -8.21
CA GLY A 97 -9.99 -18.26 -7.67
C GLY A 97 -11.02 -18.50 -8.77
N SER A 98 -12.11 -19.17 -8.43
CA SER A 98 -13.19 -19.48 -9.37
C SER A 98 -14.05 -18.26 -9.72
N LYS A 99 -14.20 -17.30 -8.79
CA LYS A 99 -14.88 -16.02 -9.01
C LYS A 99 -14.53 -15.02 -7.90
N VAL A 100 -14.25 -13.76 -8.28
CA VAL A 100 -14.17 -12.64 -7.33
C VAL A 100 -15.59 -12.18 -6.99
N ASP A 101 -16.00 -12.34 -5.73
CA ASP A 101 -17.27 -11.80 -5.26
C ASP A 101 -17.10 -10.32 -4.89
N ARG A 102 -17.53 -9.44 -5.81
CA ARG A 102 -17.45 -7.99 -5.63
C ARG A 102 -18.36 -7.47 -4.52
N SER A 103 -19.37 -8.23 -4.10
CA SER A 103 -20.29 -7.82 -3.03
C SER A 103 -19.64 -7.74 -1.65
N LEU A 104 -18.43 -8.31 -1.52
CA LEU A 104 -17.60 -8.25 -0.31
C LEU A 104 -16.89 -6.89 -0.15
N TYR A 105 -16.81 -6.09 -1.21
CA TYR A 105 -16.09 -4.81 -1.23
C TYR A 105 -17.04 -3.62 -1.06
N PHE A 106 -17.71 -3.55 0.10
CA PHE A 106 -18.67 -2.50 0.41
C PHE A 106 -18.54 -2.00 1.86
N ALA A 107 -18.66 -0.69 2.04
CA ALA A 107 -18.72 0.00 3.33
C ALA A 107 -20.18 0.10 3.85
N PRO A 108 -20.55 -0.63 4.90
CA PRO A 108 -21.91 -0.57 5.42
C PRO A 108 -22.14 0.70 6.26
N ARG A 109 -22.74 1.75 5.64
CA ARG A 109 -23.35 2.97 6.27
C ARG A 109 -22.35 4.13 6.55
N PRO A 110 -22.83 5.37 6.85
CA PRO A 110 -22.21 6.63 6.39
C PRO A 110 -20.75 6.80 6.87
N PRO A 111 -19.92 7.57 6.13
CA PRO A 111 -18.47 7.43 6.11
C PRO A 111 -17.86 7.69 7.50
N GLN A 112 -17.52 6.61 8.19
CA GLN A 112 -16.68 6.62 9.37
C GLN A 112 -15.38 5.95 8.95
N LEU A 113 -14.34 6.77 8.75
CA LEU A 113 -13.00 6.30 8.42
C LEU A 113 -12.34 5.74 9.68
N PRO A 114 -11.56 4.66 9.61
CA PRO A 114 -11.35 3.73 8.50
C PRO A 114 -12.46 2.67 8.41
N PHE A 115 -12.86 2.33 7.19
CA PHE A 115 -13.88 1.31 6.96
C PHE A 115 -13.35 -0.09 7.32
N ALA A 116 -14.19 -0.93 7.90
CA ALA A 116 -13.97 -2.37 7.91
C ALA A 116 -14.60 -2.97 6.64
N LEU A 117 -13.85 -3.77 5.88
CA LEU A 117 -14.44 -4.64 4.85
C LEU A 117 -15.34 -5.65 5.56
N SER A 118 -16.66 -5.44 5.52
CA SER A 118 -17.61 -6.41 6.06
C SER A 118 -17.98 -7.38 4.96
N MET A 119 -17.56 -8.64 5.11
CA MET A 119 -18.22 -9.74 4.41
C MET A 119 -19.63 -9.93 4.98
N ARG A 120 -20.56 -10.52 4.22
CA ARG A 120 -21.91 -10.83 4.74
C ARG A 120 -21.75 -11.71 5.99
N ASP A 121 -22.40 -11.28 7.07
CA ASP A 121 -22.19 -11.63 8.48
C ASP A 121 -21.21 -10.67 9.17
N ALA A 122 -21.83 -9.71 9.85
CA ALA A 122 -21.22 -8.54 10.46
C ALA A 122 -20.01 -8.85 11.35
N GLU A 123 -19.11 -7.86 11.48
CA GLU A 123 -18.08 -7.72 12.54
C GLU A 123 -16.67 -8.27 12.26
N MET A 124 -16.43 -9.03 11.20
CA MET A 124 -15.11 -9.66 11.02
C MET A 124 -14.16 -8.83 10.13
N THR A 125 -13.06 -8.36 10.73
CA THR A 125 -11.86 -7.83 10.04
C THR A 125 -10.93 -8.95 9.51
N THR A 126 -11.34 -10.21 9.68
CA THR A 126 -10.59 -11.42 9.30
C THR A 126 -11.28 -12.19 8.19
N VAL A 127 -10.55 -12.51 7.11
CA VAL A 127 -10.97 -13.45 6.07
C VAL A 127 -10.26 -14.77 6.30
N ARG A 128 -11.00 -15.84 6.63
CA ARG A 128 -10.43 -17.19 6.80
C ARG A 128 -10.61 -18.01 5.55
N LEU A 129 -9.52 -18.55 5.01
CA LEU A 129 -9.49 -19.41 3.83
C LEU A 129 -8.94 -20.79 4.23
N GLU A 130 -9.84 -21.75 4.46
CA GLU A 130 -9.46 -23.08 4.97
C GLU A 130 -9.43 -24.11 3.83
N GLY A 131 -8.22 -24.43 3.35
CA GLY A 131 -7.97 -25.50 2.37
C GLY A 131 -7.77 -26.90 2.98
N GLY A 132 -7.70 -27.00 4.30
CA GLY A 132 -7.55 -28.28 5.04
C GLY A 132 -6.10 -28.74 5.28
N GLY A 133 -5.10 -28.02 4.78
CA GLY A 133 -3.69 -28.25 5.06
C GLY A 133 -3.21 -27.65 6.39
N ARG A 134 -1.94 -27.92 6.72
CA ARG A 134 -1.33 -27.52 7.99
C ARG A 134 -0.56 -26.20 7.91
N ASP A 135 -0.07 -25.86 6.73
CA ASP A 135 0.68 -24.62 6.50
C ASP A 135 -0.27 -23.43 6.58
N ARG A 136 0.01 -22.52 7.50
CA ARG A 136 -0.81 -21.33 7.77
C ARG A 136 -0.04 -20.06 7.44
N THR A 137 -0.72 -19.15 6.78
CA THR A 137 -0.21 -17.82 6.44
C THR A 137 -1.16 -16.76 7.00
N THR A 138 -0.60 -15.73 7.62
CA THR A 138 -1.34 -14.56 8.11
C THR A 138 -0.84 -13.33 7.37
N ILE A 139 -1.77 -12.59 6.77
CA ILE A 139 -1.49 -11.44 5.91
C ILE A 139 -2.31 -10.27 6.40
N VAL A 140 -1.68 -9.12 6.62
CA VAL A 140 -2.39 -7.85 6.76
C VAL A 140 -2.57 -7.28 5.37
N CYS A 141 -3.81 -7.05 4.99
CA CYS A 141 -4.19 -6.45 3.73
C CYS A 141 -4.74 -5.06 4.01
N GLY A 142 -4.56 -4.14 3.07
CA GLY A 142 -5.21 -2.86 3.19
C GLY A 142 -5.20 -2.01 1.94
N PHE A 143 -5.97 -0.94 2.03
CA PHE A 143 -6.11 0.05 0.98
C PHE A 143 -5.60 1.40 1.46
N LEU A 144 -4.96 2.15 0.58
CA LEU A 144 -4.61 3.56 0.78
C LEU A 144 -5.30 4.37 -0.30
N GLY A 145 -6.09 5.37 0.09
CA GLY A 145 -6.68 6.32 -0.84
C GLY A 145 -5.69 7.43 -1.22
N LEU A 146 -5.70 7.87 -2.47
CA LEU A 146 -4.89 8.99 -2.95
C LEU A 146 -5.73 9.95 -3.80
N ASP A 147 -5.46 11.24 -3.64
CA ASP A 147 -5.88 12.25 -4.61
C ASP A 147 -4.95 12.19 -5.84
N VAL A 148 -5.52 12.10 -7.05
CA VAL A 148 -4.74 12.05 -8.31
C VAL A 148 -4.77 13.37 -9.06
N ARG A 149 -5.78 14.21 -8.81
CA ARG A 149 -5.96 15.49 -9.50
C ARG A 149 -5.38 16.68 -8.73
N PRO A 150 -4.86 17.70 -9.44
CA PRO A 150 -4.70 17.78 -10.90
C PRO A 150 -3.48 17.03 -11.45
N PHE A 151 -2.50 16.68 -10.60
CA PHE A 151 -1.30 15.93 -10.99
C PHE A 151 -0.70 15.22 -9.77
N ASN A 152 -0.44 13.92 -9.88
CA ASN A 152 0.23 13.12 -8.84
C ASN A 152 1.49 12.45 -9.44
N PRO A 153 2.66 13.12 -9.39
CA PRO A 153 3.89 12.61 -9.99
C PRO A 153 4.39 11.35 -9.29
N LEU A 154 4.07 11.19 -7.99
CA LEU A 154 4.44 10.02 -7.22
C LEU A 154 3.83 8.77 -7.83
N LEU A 155 2.50 8.77 -8.05
CA LEU A 155 1.83 7.61 -8.61
C LEU A 155 2.37 7.24 -10.00
N ALA A 156 2.65 8.24 -10.85
CA ALA A 156 3.20 8.01 -12.19
C ALA A 156 4.65 7.45 -12.16
N ALA A 157 5.42 7.75 -11.12
CA ALA A 157 6.79 7.31 -10.99
C ALA A 157 6.94 5.95 -10.30
N LEU A 158 5.89 5.45 -9.65
CA LEU A 158 5.91 4.16 -8.97
C LEU A 158 5.74 3.00 -9.96
N PRO A 159 6.48 1.89 -9.76
CA PRO A 159 6.26 0.68 -10.52
C PRO A 159 4.86 0.11 -10.25
N ARG A 160 4.36 -0.74 -11.15
CA ARG A 160 3.06 -1.40 -10.97
C ARG A 160 3.03 -2.32 -9.74
N VAL A 161 4.18 -2.89 -9.39
CA VAL A 161 4.41 -3.69 -8.19
C VAL A 161 5.62 -3.14 -7.46
N LEU A 162 5.47 -2.87 -6.18
CA LEU A 162 6.57 -2.48 -5.30
C LEU A 162 6.66 -3.52 -4.19
N HIS A 163 7.72 -4.34 -4.21
CA HIS A 163 8.00 -5.34 -3.18
C HIS A 163 9.20 -4.91 -2.35
N VAL A 164 9.03 -4.87 -1.04
CA VAL A 164 10.10 -4.63 -0.08
C VAL A 164 10.29 -5.91 0.75
N PRO A 165 11.40 -6.64 0.56
CA PRO A 165 11.69 -7.82 1.34
C PRO A 165 11.88 -7.48 2.83
N GLY A 166 11.33 -8.29 3.73
CA GLY A 166 11.47 -8.13 5.18
C GLY A 166 12.92 -8.14 5.65
N LYS A 167 13.79 -8.87 4.94
CA LYS A 167 15.24 -8.87 5.19
C LYS A 167 15.89 -7.51 4.97
N VAL A 168 15.40 -6.74 3.99
CA VAL A 168 15.86 -5.36 3.74
C VAL A 168 15.32 -4.45 4.83
N LEU A 169 14.10 -4.67 5.31
CA LEU A 169 13.52 -3.93 6.43
C LEU A 169 14.38 -4.07 7.70
N GLY A 170 14.89 -5.27 7.96
CA GLY A 170 15.70 -5.62 9.14
C GLY A 170 14.85 -6.25 10.25
N ALA A 171 15.44 -7.13 11.05
CA ALA A 171 14.72 -7.84 12.12
C ALA A 171 14.14 -6.88 13.18
N ASP A 172 14.83 -5.77 13.44
CA ASP A 172 14.39 -4.70 14.34
C ASP A 172 13.57 -3.61 13.63
N SER A 173 13.16 -3.84 12.38
CA SER A 173 12.30 -2.91 11.67
C SER A 173 10.99 -2.73 12.42
N TRP A 174 10.63 -1.46 12.63
CA TRP A 174 9.34 -1.11 13.19
C TRP A 174 8.18 -1.66 12.33
N VAL A 175 8.39 -1.98 11.04
CA VAL A 175 7.37 -2.56 10.14
C VAL A 175 6.88 -3.93 10.62
N THR A 176 7.74 -4.78 11.18
CA THR A 176 7.31 -6.08 11.70
C THR A 176 6.43 -5.92 12.94
N GLY A 177 6.84 -5.03 13.86
CA GLY A 177 6.04 -4.66 15.03
C GLY A 177 4.73 -3.98 14.63
N PHE A 178 4.78 -3.12 13.61
CA PHE A 178 3.65 -2.46 13.01
C PHE A 178 2.60 -3.43 12.49
N LEU A 179 2.99 -4.43 11.70
CA LEU A 179 2.04 -5.39 11.13
C LEU A 179 1.31 -6.16 12.25
N ARG A 180 2.02 -6.53 13.32
CA ARG A 180 1.41 -7.15 14.51
C ARG A 180 0.46 -6.19 15.24
N THR A 181 0.83 -4.93 15.40
CA THR A 181 -0.01 -3.91 16.01
C THR A 181 -1.25 -3.62 15.18
N VAL A 182 -1.17 -3.62 13.85
CA VAL A 182 -2.34 -3.48 12.97
C VAL A 182 -3.34 -4.61 13.21
N VAL A 183 -2.87 -5.86 13.28
CA VAL A 183 -3.74 -7.01 13.60
C VAL A 183 -4.42 -6.82 14.95
N HIS A 184 -3.65 -6.40 15.96
CA HIS A 184 -4.16 -6.19 17.31
C HIS A 184 -5.21 -5.06 17.38
N GLU A 185 -4.89 -3.88 16.82
CA GLU A 185 -5.79 -2.72 16.83
C GLU A 185 -7.07 -2.99 16.03
N SER A 186 -6.96 -3.72 14.92
CA SER A 186 -8.09 -4.16 14.10
C SER A 186 -9.04 -5.11 14.86
N ASN A 187 -8.51 -5.90 15.80
CA ASN A 187 -9.29 -6.84 16.62
C ASN A 187 -9.88 -6.19 17.88
N GLU A 188 -9.13 -5.32 18.57
CA GLU A 188 -9.56 -4.75 19.85
C GLU A 188 -10.58 -3.60 19.72
N ARG A 189 -10.61 -2.89 18.58
CA ARG A 189 -11.56 -1.80 18.27
C ARG A 189 -11.71 -0.76 19.39
N ARG A 190 -10.58 -0.36 19.97
CA ARG A 190 -10.57 0.62 21.07
C ARG A 190 -10.95 2.02 20.57
N PRO A 191 -11.47 2.91 21.43
CA PRO A 191 -11.66 4.31 21.08
C PRO A 191 -10.37 4.93 20.53
N GLY A 192 -10.43 5.48 19.31
CA GLY A 192 -9.28 6.08 18.63
C GLY A 192 -8.41 5.10 17.81
N GLY A 193 -8.64 3.79 17.88
CA GLY A 193 -7.88 2.79 17.11
C GLY A 193 -7.99 2.99 15.60
N GLU A 194 -9.13 3.49 15.17
CA GLU A 194 -9.41 3.96 13.82
C GLU A 194 -8.41 5.01 13.31
N ALA A 195 -8.22 6.09 14.08
CA ALA A 195 -7.26 7.13 13.75
C ALA A 195 -5.82 6.61 13.79
N VAL A 196 -5.52 5.67 14.71
CA VAL A 196 -4.21 5.02 14.80
C VAL A 196 -3.92 4.23 13.53
N LEU A 197 -4.84 3.36 13.10
CA LEU A 197 -4.71 2.56 11.87
C LEU A 197 -4.50 3.45 10.63
N GLU A 198 -5.24 4.55 10.52
CA GLU A 198 -5.08 5.50 9.42
C GLU A 198 -3.64 6.05 9.34
N ARG A 199 -3.14 6.63 10.44
CA ARG A 199 -1.76 7.15 10.53
C ARG A 199 -0.74 6.06 10.29
N MET A 200 -1.01 4.86 10.78
CA MET A 200 -0.19 3.69 10.59
C MET A 200 -0.03 3.35 9.10
N SER A 201 -1.10 3.38 8.32
CA SER A 201 -1.03 3.12 6.87
C SER A 201 -0.16 4.14 6.14
N GLU A 202 -0.34 5.41 6.48
CA GLU A 202 0.47 6.50 5.93
C GLU A 202 1.95 6.25 6.25
N MET A 203 2.28 5.91 7.51
CA MET A 203 3.64 5.58 7.90
C MET A 203 4.21 4.39 7.12
N LEU A 204 3.43 3.31 6.92
CA LEU A 204 3.87 2.14 6.15
C LEU A 204 4.17 2.53 4.70
N PHE A 205 3.29 3.30 4.07
CA PHE A 205 3.48 3.76 2.70
C PHE A 205 4.76 4.59 2.57
N VAL A 206 4.98 5.54 3.48
CA VAL A 206 6.20 6.36 3.50
C VAL A 206 7.45 5.50 3.65
N GLU A 207 7.46 4.52 4.54
CA GLU A 207 8.62 3.64 4.72
C GLU A 207 8.89 2.78 3.49
N VAL A 208 7.84 2.20 2.89
CA VAL A 208 7.97 1.45 1.65
C VAL A 208 8.56 2.31 0.54
N LEU A 209 8.09 3.56 0.41
CA LEU A 209 8.64 4.50 -0.57
C LEU A 209 10.11 4.82 -0.29
N ARG A 210 10.48 5.08 0.96
CA ARG A 210 11.89 5.35 1.34
C ARG A 210 12.78 4.20 0.93
N ARG A 211 12.40 2.95 1.26
CA ARG A 211 13.17 1.76 0.88
C ARG A 211 13.25 1.58 -0.63
N HIS A 212 12.16 1.88 -1.34
CA HIS A 212 12.18 1.83 -2.79
C HIS A 212 13.17 2.84 -3.38
N VAL A 213 13.12 4.10 -2.93
CA VAL A 213 14.05 5.15 -3.37
C VAL A 213 15.50 4.78 -3.04
N ASP A 214 15.77 4.26 -1.85
CA ASP A 214 17.11 3.84 -1.41
C ASP A 214 17.65 2.65 -2.23
N SER A 215 16.76 1.78 -2.72
CA SER A 215 17.12 0.60 -3.51
C SER A 215 17.21 0.86 -5.02
N LEU A 216 16.85 2.06 -5.49
CA LEU A 216 17.02 2.41 -6.90
C LEU A 216 18.50 2.30 -7.30
N PRO A 217 18.82 1.79 -8.51
CA PRO A 217 20.18 1.85 -9.04
C PRO A 217 20.70 3.28 -9.14
N ALA A 218 22.02 3.46 -9.14
CA ALA A 218 22.64 4.79 -9.28
C ALA A 218 22.35 5.42 -10.65
N GLU A 219 22.15 4.59 -11.67
CA GLU A 219 21.85 4.97 -13.05
C GLU A 219 20.35 5.24 -13.26
N GLN A 220 19.52 5.01 -12.25
CA GLN A 220 18.08 5.23 -12.36
C GLN A 220 17.81 6.71 -12.69
N THR A 221 16.93 6.93 -13.64
CA THR A 221 16.47 8.26 -14.03
C THR A 221 14.99 8.43 -13.69
N GLY A 222 14.50 9.66 -13.80
CA GLY A 222 13.10 9.99 -13.54
C GLY A 222 12.87 10.60 -12.15
N TRP A 223 11.60 10.82 -11.85
CA TRP A 223 11.18 11.67 -10.75
C TRP A 223 11.65 11.16 -9.38
N LEU A 224 11.55 9.85 -9.11
CA LEU A 224 12.02 9.27 -7.84
C LEU A 224 13.55 9.31 -7.68
N ALA A 225 14.29 9.18 -8.78
CA ALA A 225 15.75 9.30 -8.75
C ALA A 225 16.19 10.74 -8.42
N GLY A 226 15.47 11.74 -8.94
CA GLY A 226 15.71 13.14 -8.63
C GLY A 226 15.58 13.49 -7.14
N MET A 227 14.87 12.68 -6.35
CA MET A 227 14.78 12.88 -4.89
C MET A 227 16.08 12.54 -4.15
N ARG A 228 16.97 11.73 -4.75
CA ARG A 228 18.27 11.39 -4.16
C ARG A 228 19.32 12.47 -4.36
N ASP A 229 19.14 13.32 -5.37
CA ASP A 229 20.05 14.41 -5.69
C ASP A 229 19.61 15.68 -4.94
N PRO A 230 20.46 16.24 -4.05
CA PRO A 230 20.10 17.41 -3.26
C PRO A 230 19.76 18.66 -4.09
N ALA A 231 20.37 18.83 -5.26
CA ALA A 231 20.16 19.98 -6.13
C ALA A 231 18.88 19.81 -6.96
N VAL A 232 18.70 18.65 -7.60
CA VAL A 232 17.47 18.34 -8.37
C VAL A 232 16.27 18.30 -7.44
N GLY A 233 16.42 17.67 -6.28
CA GLY A 233 15.39 17.61 -5.27
C GLY A 233 14.94 18.99 -4.81
N ARG A 234 15.88 19.90 -4.49
CA ARG A 234 15.56 21.28 -4.11
C ARG A 234 14.79 22.01 -5.21
N ALA A 235 15.22 21.87 -6.47
CA ALA A 235 14.53 22.45 -7.61
C ALA A 235 13.10 21.91 -7.76
N LEU A 236 12.92 20.59 -7.61
CA LEU A 236 11.59 19.95 -7.65
C LEU A 236 10.68 20.44 -6.51
N SER A 237 11.19 20.58 -5.28
CA SER A 237 10.43 21.16 -4.16
C SER A 237 9.97 22.60 -4.46
N LEU A 238 10.85 23.44 -4.99
CA LEU A 238 10.52 24.82 -5.36
C LEU A 238 9.43 24.89 -6.45
N LEU A 239 9.57 24.06 -7.49
CA LEU A 239 8.57 23.95 -8.56
C LEU A 239 7.20 23.53 -8.01
N HIS A 240 7.15 22.61 -7.05
CA HIS A 240 5.91 22.15 -6.42
C HIS A 240 5.31 23.18 -5.45
N GLU A 241 6.14 23.90 -4.68
CA GLU A 241 5.66 24.93 -3.74
C GLU A 241 5.05 26.13 -4.49
N ARG A 242 5.62 26.51 -5.64
CA ARG A 242 5.19 27.69 -6.42
C ARG A 242 5.10 27.36 -7.92
N PRO A 243 4.10 26.56 -8.34
CA PRO A 243 3.99 26.08 -9.73
C PRO A 243 3.77 27.21 -10.75
N SER A 244 3.21 28.35 -10.32
CA SER A 244 2.97 29.52 -11.18
C SER A 244 4.13 30.51 -11.21
N ALA A 245 5.22 30.29 -10.48
CA ALA A 245 6.36 31.20 -10.49
C ALA A 245 7.14 31.08 -11.82
N PRO A 246 7.68 32.19 -12.36
CA PRO A 246 8.45 32.16 -13.60
C PRO A 246 9.87 31.67 -13.30
N TRP A 247 10.01 30.35 -13.20
CA TRP A 247 11.28 29.69 -12.89
C TRP A 247 12.27 29.80 -14.05
N THR A 248 13.52 30.12 -13.71
CA THR A 248 14.69 29.99 -14.59
C THR A 248 15.70 29.06 -13.93
N LEU A 249 16.71 28.59 -14.67
CA LEU A 249 17.74 27.72 -14.11
C LEU A 249 18.50 28.41 -12.97
N GLU A 250 18.76 29.71 -13.11
CA GLU A 250 19.42 30.52 -12.08
C GLU A 250 18.58 30.55 -10.80
N ARG A 251 17.27 30.78 -10.91
CA ARG A 251 16.35 30.85 -9.76
C ARG A 251 16.12 29.51 -9.06
N LEU A 252 16.33 28.39 -9.77
CA LEU A 252 16.28 27.05 -9.18
C LEU A 252 17.60 26.67 -8.51
N GLY A 253 18.72 27.33 -8.88
CA GLY A 253 20.05 27.10 -8.32
C GLY A 253 20.38 27.95 -7.09
N GLU A 254 19.70 29.08 -6.87
CA GLU A 254 19.76 29.91 -5.65
C GLU A 254 19.26 29.17 -4.41
#